data_AF-A0AAU7IL11-F1
#
_entry.id   AF-A0AAU7IL11-F1
#
_cell.length_a   1.000
_cell.length_b   1.000
_cell.length_c   1.000
_cell.angle_alpha   90.00
_cell.angle_beta   90.00
_cell.angle_gamma   90.00
#
_symmetry.space_group_name_H-M   'P 1'
#
loop_
_entity.id
_entity.type
_entity.pdbx_description
1 polymer ?
#
loop_
_entity_poly.entity_id
_entity_poly.type
_entity_poly.pdbx_seq_one_letter_code
_entity_poly.pdbx_strand_id
1 'polypeptide(L)'
;MSTEYQQFTDKAVPAGYWVDAKGALIPEHLIKPIDKERDQLVKELVFHAKKVNEILTEFKKRGFTDIAAFVDLSANEYGVSVGGKKGNVTLYSYDGSYKIQRAMSDKMSFDERIQAAKELIDACLSDWTENARPEIRALINDAFRVDKTGFIRVAEVLKLRKLEIDDERWQKAMIIIGEALQLVGTSSYIRVYERVGDSEKYRPIALDIAGVGV
;
A
#
# COMPACT_ATOMS: atom_id res chain seq x y z
N MET A 1 -42.18 9.09 24.52
CA MET A 1 -40.88 8.59 25.05
C MET A 1 -39.81 9.45 24.41
N SER A 2 -39.13 10.28 25.18
CA SER A 2 -38.04 11.13 24.70
C SER A 2 -36.85 10.23 24.36
N THR A 3 -36.57 10.04 23.08
CA THR A 3 -35.30 9.48 22.63
C THR A 3 -34.23 10.52 22.95
N GLU A 4 -33.46 10.31 24.02
CA GLU A 4 -32.30 11.15 24.33
C GLU A 4 -31.23 10.87 23.28
N TYR A 5 -30.96 11.85 22.42
CA TYR A 5 -29.91 11.74 21.42
C TYR A 5 -28.60 12.26 22.00
N GLN A 6 -27.68 11.35 22.29
CA GLN A 6 -26.32 11.71 22.71
C GLN A 6 -25.37 11.71 21.51
N GLN A 7 -24.78 12.87 21.23
CA GLN A 7 -23.75 12.98 20.19
C GLN A 7 -22.58 12.05 20.49
N PHE A 8 -22.05 11.38 19.47
CA PHE A 8 -20.78 10.67 19.63
C PHE A 8 -19.58 11.51 19.24
N THR A 9 -18.85 11.95 20.26
CA THR A 9 -17.66 12.75 20.11
C THR A 9 -16.70 12.44 21.26
N ASP A 10 -15.41 12.42 20.96
CA ASP A 10 -14.35 12.30 21.98
C ASP A 10 -14.11 13.65 22.69
N LYS A 11 -14.76 14.73 22.23
CA LYS A 11 -14.67 16.05 22.85
C LYS A 11 -15.63 16.15 24.03
N ALA A 12 -15.19 16.80 25.11
CA ALA A 12 -16.08 17.16 26.19
C ALA A 12 -17.09 18.22 25.70
N VAL A 13 -18.38 17.90 25.72
CA VAL A 13 -19.46 18.79 25.29
C VAL A 13 -20.41 19.04 26.46
N PRO A 14 -20.80 20.29 26.73
CA PRO A 14 -21.80 20.61 27.76
C PRO A 14 -23.16 19.94 27.48
N ALA A 15 -23.90 19.60 28.54
CA ALA A 15 -25.24 19.03 28.42
C ALA A 15 -26.18 19.95 27.60
N GLY A 16 -26.96 19.36 26.69
CA GLY A 16 -27.88 20.09 25.81
C GLY A 16 -27.24 20.74 24.57
N TYR A 17 -25.94 20.53 24.35
CA TYR A 17 -25.22 21.00 23.16
C TYR A 17 -24.57 19.84 22.43
N TRP A 18 -24.37 20.00 21.13
CA TRP A 18 -23.53 19.16 20.28
C TRP A 18 -22.42 20.02 19.69
N VAL A 19 -21.28 19.43 19.37
CA VAL A 19 -20.14 20.10 18.71
C VAL A 19 -20.11 19.78 17.22
N ASP A 20 -20.05 20.77 16.35
CA ASP A 20 -19.93 20.56 14.91
C ASP A 20 -18.48 20.26 14.46
N ALA A 21 -18.29 20.02 13.16
CA ALA A 21 -16.97 19.73 12.58
C ALA A 21 -15.96 20.90 12.71
N LYS A 22 -16.44 22.15 12.84
CA LYS A 22 -15.61 23.34 13.06
C LYS A 22 -15.32 23.59 14.55
N GLY A 23 -15.93 22.81 15.44
CA GLY A 23 -15.79 22.95 16.89
C GLY A 23 -16.82 23.89 17.52
N ALA A 24 -17.83 24.35 16.79
CA ALA A 24 -18.88 25.21 17.33
C ALA A 24 -19.90 24.39 18.15
N LEU A 25 -20.37 24.95 19.27
CA LEU A 25 -21.40 24.36 20.11
C LEU A 25 -22.79 24.75 19.61
N ILE A 26 -23.58 23.76 19.22
CA ILE A 26 -24.92 23.92 18.67
C ILE A 26 -25.93 23.36 19.69
N PRO A 27 -26.91 24.16 20.15
CA PRO A 27 -27.98 23.66 21.00
C PRO A 27 -28.72 22.49 20.34
N GLU A 28 -28.94 21.41 21.10
CA GLU A 28 -29.47 20.15 20.57
C GLU A 28 -30.82 20.31 19.84
N HIS A 29 -31.69 21.20 20.32
CA HIS A 29 -33.02 21.43 19.74
C HIS A 29 -32.98 22.09 18.35
N LEU A 30 -31.85 22.69 17.97
CA LEU A 30 -31.63 23.28 16.64
C LEU A 30 -31.14 22.27 15.60
N ILE A 31 -30.82 21.03 16.04
CA ILE A 31 -30.30 19.97 15.17
C ILE A 31 -31.47 19.15 14.67
N LYS A 32 -31.54 18.97 13.35
CA LYS A 32 -32.63 18.20 12.72
C LYS A 32 -32.54 16.74 13.16
N PRO A 33 -33.68 16.06 13.41
CA PRO A 33 -33.69 14.65 13.80
C PRO A 33 -32.90 13.75 12.85
N ILE A 34 -33.01 13.97 11.53
CA ILE A 34 -32.27 13.20 10.52
C ILE A 34 -30.75 13.32 10.64
N ASP A 35 -30.24 14.43 11.15
CA ASP A 35 -28.80 14.62 11.37
C ASP A 35 -28.33 13.86 12.61
N LYS A 36 -29.18 13.74 13.64
CA LYS A 36 -28.93 12.93 14.83
C LYS A 36 -28.96 11.43 14.52
N GLU A 37 -29.95 10.98 13.75
CA GLU A 37 -30.02 9.60 13.26
C GLU A 37 -28.81 9.24 12.40
N ARG A 38 -28.33 10.17 11.57
CA ARG A 38 -27.10 9.98 10.79
C ARG A 38 -25.87 9.84 11.67
N ASP A 39 -25.73 10.66 12.72
CA ASP A 39 -24.63 10.55 13.69
C ASP A 39 -24.61 9.16 14.34
N GLN A 40 -25.79 8.68 14.76
CA GLN A 40 -25.95 7.37 15.36
C GLN A 40 -25.59 6.23 14.39
N LEU A 41 -26.11 6.25 13.16
CA LEU A 41 -25.78 5.24 12.15
C LEU A 41 -24.28 5.20 11.84
N VAL A 42 -23.67 6.36 11.62
CA VAL A 42 -22.23 6.45 11.32
C VAL A 42 -21.42 5.88 12.48
N LYS A 43 -21.77 6.24 13.72
CA LYS A 43 -21.12 5.72 14.93
C LYS A 43 -21.20 4.21 15.03
N GLU A 44 -22.39 3.64 14.83
CA GLU A 44 -22.60 2.20 14.94
C GLU A 44 -21.73 1.46 13.92
N LEU A 45 -21.74 1.92 12.66
CA LEU A 45 -20.90 1.34 11.62
C LEU A 45 -19.40 1.51 11.92
N VAL A 46 -18.98 2.66 12.43
CA VAL A 46 -17.57 2.89 12.84
C VAL A 46 -17.16 1.97 13.99
N PHE A 47 -18.04 1.74 14.96
CA PHE A 47 -17.78 0.81 16.06
C PHE A 47 -17.55 -0.62 15.55
N HIS A 48 -18.40 -1.12 14.66
CA HIS A 48 -18.22 -2.43 14.05
C HIS A 48 -16.96 -2.49 13.18
N ALA A 49 -16.69 -1.44 12.40
CA ALA A 49 -15.48 -1.36 11.58
C ALA A 49 -14.20 -1.40 12.43
N LYS A 50 -14.17 -0.70 13.58
CA LYS A 50 -13.04 -0.77 14.52
C LYS A 50 -12.82 -2.18 15.06
N LYS A 51 -13.89 -2.90 15.43
CA LYS A 51 -13.76 -4.31 15.87
C LYS A 51 -13.19 -5.22 14.80
N VAL A 52 -13.66 -5.11 13.56
CA VAL A 52 -13.10 -5.89 12.44
C VAL A 52 -11.63 -5.54 12.21
N ASN A 53 -11.28 -4.24 12.28
CA ASN A 53 -9.91 -3.79 12.17
C ASN A 53 -8.99 -4.37 13.26
N GLU A 54 -9.46 -4.42 14.51
CA GLU A 54 -8.73 -5.03 15.62
C GLU A 54 -8.45 -6.51 15.37
N ILE A 55 -9.46 -7.27 14.95
CA ILE A 55 -9.32 -8.70 14.61
C ILE A 55 -8.30 -8.91 13.50
N LEU A 56 -8.39 -8.12 12.42
CA LEU A 56 -7.45 -8.21 11.30
C LEU A 56 -6.03 -7.81 11.71
N THR A 57 -5.88 -6.82 12.59
CA THR A 57 -4.58 -6.37 13.11
C THR A 57 -3.94 -7.46 13.95
N GLU A 58 -4.70 -8.10 14.82
CA GLU A 58 -4.21 -9.21 15.64
C GLU A 58 -3.84 -10.42 14.77
N PHE A 59 -4.70 -10.81 13.83
CA PHE A 59 -4.42 -11.88 12.87
C PHE A 59 -3.13 -11.61 12.10
N LYS A 60 -2.95 -10.39 11.58
CA LYS A 60 -1.74 -9.98 10.85
C LYS A 60 -0.50 -10.13 11.73
N LYS A 61 -0.55 -9.63 12.98
CA LYS A 61 0.58 -9.69 13.91
C LYS A 61 0.98 -11.14 14.21
N ARG A 62 0.01 -11.97 14.63
CA ARG A 62 0.23 -13.39 14.94
C ARG A 62 0.78 -14.13 13.74
N GLY A 63 0.15 -13.99 12.57
CA GLY A 63 0.57 -14.67 11.35
C GLY A 63 2.03 -14.38 10.97
N PHE A 64 2.53 -13.14 11.10
CA PHE A 64 3.93 -12.86 10.81
C PHE A 64 4.88 -13.49 11.84
N THR A 65 4.55 -13.39 13.12
CA THR A 65 5.35 -13.97 14.21
C THR A 65 5.42 -15.48 14.08
N ASP A 66 4.29 -16.14 13.86
CA ASP A 66 4.17 -17.59 13.83
C ASP A 66 4.85 -18.18 12.58
N ILE A 67 4.68 -17.55 11.40
CA ILE A 67 5.37 -17.97 10.18
C ILE A 67 6.89 -17.82 10.34
N ALA A 68 7.37 -16.73 10.95
CA ALA A 68 8.80 -16.55 11.18
C ALA A 68 9.35 -17.62 12.12
N ALA A 69 8.68 -17.85 13.26
CA ALA A 69 9.07 -18.89 14.22
C ALA A 69 9.08 -20.29 13.58
N PHE A 70 8.11 -20.59 12.71
CA PHE A 70 8.06 -21.87 12.01
C PHE A 70 9.21 -22.05 11.00
N VAL A 71 9.55 -21.01 10.25
CA VAL A 71 10.70 -21.05 9.32
C VAL A 71 12.00 -21.27 10.08
N ASP A 72 12.20 -20.58 11.21
CA ASP A 72 13.39 -20.74 12.05
C ASP A 72 13.46 -22.16 12.62
N LEU A 73 12.33 -22.70 13.13
CA LEU A 73 12.23 -24.07 13.61
C LEU A 73 12.59 -25.08 12.51
N SER A 74 11.99 -24.95 11.33
CA SER A 74 12.24 -25.85 10.20
C SER A 74 13.68 -25.80 9.70
N ALA A 75 14.35 -24.64 9.80
CA ALA A 75 15.75 -24.51 9.42
C ALA A 75 16.69 -25.19 10.43
N ASN A 76 16.39 -25.02 11.73
CA ASN A 76 17.16 -25.60 12.82
C ASN A 76 17.15 -27.14 12.78
N GLU A 77 16.07 -27.78 12.33
CA GLU A 77 15.99 -29.24 12.12
C GLU A 77 17.09 -29.77 11.18
N TYR A 78 17.56 -28.95 10.24
CA TYR A 78 18.63 -29.30 9.31
C TYR A 78 19.98 -28.69 9.69
N GLY A 79 20.11 -28.12 10.90
CA GLY A 79 21.34 -27.46 11.37
C GLY A 79 21.68 -26.17 10.62
N VAL A 80 20.72 -25.59 9.90
CA VAL A 80 20.91 -24.35 9.14
C VAL A 80 20.23 -23.21 9.88
N SER A 81 20.93 -22.08 10.05
CA SER A 81 20.28 -20.85 10.51
C SER A 81 19.86 -20.03 9.30
N VAL A 82 18.56 -20.02 9.00
CA VAL A 82 18.00 -19.08 8.02
C VAL A 82 17.85 -17.74 8.74
N GLY A 83 18.91 -16.95 8.79
CA GLY A 83 18.96 -15.64 9.47
C GLY A 83 18.11 -14.54 8.81
N GLY A 84 16.90 -14.87 8.33
CA GLY A 84 16.14 -14.04 7.43
C GLY A 84 14.68 -13.85 7.86
N LYS A 85 14.40 -12.74 8.53
CA LYS A 85 13.06 -12.12 8.55
C LYS A 85 12.58 -11.69 7.15
N LYS A 86 13.40 -11.92 6.12
CA LYS A 86 13.20 -11.55 4.72
C LYS A 86 12.96 -12.81 3.86
N GLY A 87 12.11 -12.66 2.85
CA GLY A 87 11.86 -13.68 1.82
C GLY A 87 10.42 -14.17 1.78
N ASN A 88 9.99 -14.55 0.57
CA ASN A 88 8.68 -15.12 0.33
C ASN A 88 8.64 -16.56 0.83
N VAL A 89 7.57 -16.92 1.55
CA VAL A 89 7.38 -18.28 2.10
C VAL A 89 5.98 -18.74 1.74
N THR A 90 5.85 -20.00 1.32
CA THR A 90 4.55 -20.67 1.17
C THR A 90 4.53 -21.88 2.08
N LEU A 91 3.53 -21.95 2.96
CA LEU A 91 3.25 -23.08 3.84
C LEU A 91 1.95 -23.74 3.39
N TYR A 92 1.92 -25.06 3.38
CA TYR A 92 0.72 -25.85 3.08
C TYR A 92 0.28 -26.57 4.35
N SER A 93 -1.03 -26.78 4.51
CA SER A 93 -1.52 -27.82 5.42
C SER A 93 -1.05 -29.19 4.93
N TYR A 94 -0.95 -30.16 5.83
CA TYR A 94 -0.42 -31.49 5.50
C TYR A 94 -1.20 -32.20 4.38
N ASP A 95 -2.53 -32.04 4.38
CA ASP A 95 -3.44 -32.53 3.35
C ASP A 95 -3.50 -31.64 2.09
N GLY A 96 -2.83 -30.48 2.11
CA GLY A 96 -2.85 -29.51 1.03
C GLY A 96 -4.15 -28.73 0.87
N SER A 97 -5.14 -28.89 1.75
CA SER A 97 -6.42 -28.16 1.67
C SER A 97 -6.26 -26.65 1.83
N TYR A 98 -5.24 -26.21 2.57
CA TYR A 98 -4.96 -24.81 2.83
C TYR A 98 -3.53 -24.45 2.49
N LYS A 99 -3.31 -23.18 2.12
CA LYS A 99 -1.97 -22.61 2.08
C LYS A 99 -1.94 -21.18 2.59
N ILE A 100 -0.83 -20.84 3.21
CA ILE A 100 -0.50 -19.49 3.68
C ILE A 100 0.75 -19.02 2.94
N GLN A 101 0.70 -17.80 2.42
CA GLN A 101 1.83 -17.15 1.78
C GLN A 101 2.23 -15.88 2.53
N ARG A 102 3.48 -15.83 2.99
CA ARG A 102 4.12 -14.58 3.40
C ARG A 102 4.84 -14.02 2.17
N ALA A 103 4.42 -12.85 1.69
CA ALA A 103 5.06 -12.16 0.59
C ALA A 103 5.70 -10.85 1.07
N MET A 104 6.90 -10.56 0.59
CA MET A 104 7.61 -9.31 0.86
C MET A 104 7.90 -8.62 -0.47
N SER A 105 7.51 -7.35 -0.56
CA SER A 105 7.75 -6.50 -1.71
C SER A 105 8.57 -5.30 -1.28
N ASP A 106 9.78 -5.22 -1.78
CA ASP A 106 10.63 -4.05 -1.62
C ASP A 106 10.00 -2.87 -2.37
N LYS A 107 9.92 -1.72 -1.69
CA LYS A 107 9.50 -0.45 -2.26
C LYS A 107 10.77 0.34 -2.58
N MET A 108 10.97 0.58 -3.86
CA MET A 108 12.06 1.40 -4.37
C MET A 108 11.59 2.83 -4.62
N SER A 109 12.49 3.79 -4.47
CA SER A 109 12.31 5.18 -4.91
C SER A 109 13.63 5.70 -5.44
N PHE A 110 13.57 6.75 -6.26
CA PHE A 110 14.77 7.52 -6.56
C PHE A 110 15.03 8.58 -5.48
N ASP A 111 16.29 8.88 -5.25
CA ASP A 111 16.76 10.04 -4.50
C ASP A 111 16.91 11.29 -5.41
N GLU A 112 17.49 12.37 -4.88
CA GLU A 112 17.64 13.65 -5.57
C GLU A 112 18.45 13.57 -6.87
N ARG A 113 19.33 12.57 -7.02
CA ARG A 113 20.18 12.41 -8.21
C ARG A 113 19.37 12.16 -9.48
N ILE A 114 18.11 11.74 -9.34
CA ILE A 114 17.18 11.56 -10.45
C ILE A 114 16.96 12.84 -11.26
N GLN A 115 17.07 14.01 -10.64
CA GLN A 115 16.96 15.28 -11.34
C GLN A 115 18.15 15.52 -12.26
N ALA A 116 19.36 15.15 -11.83
CA ALA A 116 20.55 15.25 -12.68
C ALA A 116 20.46 14.32 -13.91
N ALA A 117 19.89 13.11 -13.74
CA ALA A 117 19.62 12.23 -14.87
C ALA A 117 18.60 12.83 -15.84
N LYS A 118 17.54 13.44 -15.32
CA LYS A 118 16.51 14.10 -16.14
C LYS A 118 17.11 15.23 -16.98
N GLU A 119 17.93 16.10 -16.39
CA GLU A 119 18.58 17.21 -17.11
C GLU A 119 19.47 16.71 -18.25
N LEU A 120 20.22 15.63 -18.06
CA LEU A 120 21.04 15.02 -19.12
C LEU A 120 20.18 14.46 -20.26
N ILE A 121 19.06 13.83 -19.94
CA ILE A 121 18.11 13.32 -20.93
C ILE A 121 17.45 14.48 -21.69
N ASP A 122 17.02 15.54 -21.00
CA ASP A 122 16.41 16.71 -21.63
C ASP A 122 17.39 17.43 -22.56
N ALA A 123 18.67 17.53 -22.18
CA ALA A 123 19.73 18.06 -23.04
C ALA A 123 19.92 17.19 -24.30
N CYS A 124 19.96 15.86 -24.13
CA CYS A 124 20.03 14.91 -25.25
C CYS A 124 18.86 15.07 -26.22
N LEU A 125 17.63 15.14 -25.70
CA LEU A 125 16.43 15.30 -26.52
C LEU A 125 16.38 16.65 -27.22
N SER A 126 16.84 17.73 -26.59
CA SER A 126 16.81 19.06 -27.18
C SER A 126 17.63 19.13 -28.47
N ASP A 127 18.79 18.48 -28.51
CA ASP A 127 19.61 18.40 -29.73
C ASP A 127 18.99 17.48 -30.78
N TRP A 128 18.27 16.44 -30.34
CA TRP A 128 17.54 15.56 -31.26
C TRP A 128 16.30 16.25 -31.84
N THR A 129 15.72 17.23 -31.15
CA THR A 129 14.44 17.88 -31.50
C THR A 129 14.46 18.82 -32.71
N GLU A 130 15.59 19.03 -33.38
CA GLU A 130 15.55 19.56 -34.76
C GLU A 130 14.90 18.55 -35.75
N ASN A 131 14.89 17.25 -35.42
CA ASN A 131 14.23 16.18 -36.20
C ASN A 131 13.37 15.20 -35.38
N ALA A 132 13.41 15.26 -34.05
CA ALA A 132 12.66 14.34 -33.18
C ALA A 132 11.21 14.80 -33.00
N ARG A 133 10.30 13.83 -33.17
CA ARG A 133 8.86 14.03 -32.99
C ARG A 133 8.53 14.47 -31.54
N PRO A 134 7.74 15.54 -31.33
CA PRO A 134 7.31 16.01 -30.01
C PRO A 134 6.76 14.92 -29.08
N GLU A 135 6.20 13.87 -29.65
CA GLU A 135 5.66 12.68 -29.00
C GLU A 135 6.72 11.95 -28.15
N ILE A 136 7.98 11.89 -28.60
CA ILE A 136 9.08 11.24 -27.86
C ILE A 136 9.39 12.03 -26.58
N ARG A 137 9.44 13.36 -26.69
CA ARG A 137 9.65 14.24 -25.55
C ARG A 137 8.50 14.13 -24.54
N ALA A 138 7.26 14.00 -25.02
CA ALA A 138 6.10 13.82 -24.15
C ALA A 138 6.16 12.50 -23.35
N LEU A 139 6.57 11.40 -24.00
CA LEU A 139 6.73 10.10 -23.33
C LEU A 139 7.81 10.13 -22.24
N ILE A 140 8.95 10.76 -22.52
CA ILE A 140 10.05 10.86 -21.56
C ILE A 140 9.66 11.77 -20.38
N ASN A 141 9.01 12.90 -20.65
CA ASN A 141 8.47 13.75 -19.59
C ASN A 141 7.44 13.01 -18.71
N ASP A 142 6.60 12.14 -19.30
CA ASP A 142 5.67 11.33 -18.50
C ASP A 142 6.39 10.34 -17.58
N ALA A 143 7.54 9.80 -17.99
CA ALA A 143 8.33 8.88 -17.17
C ALA A 143 8.84 9.54 -15.88
N PHE A 144 9.17 10.83 -15.93
CA PHE A 144 9.60 11.62 -14.77
C PHE A 144 8.45 12.31 -14.03
N ARG A 145 7.20 12.10 -14.43
CA ARG A 145 6.04 12.70 -13.77
C ARG A 145 5.85 12.12 -12.38
N VAL A 146 5.76 13.02 -11.39
CA VAL A 146 5.43 12.66 -10.01
C VAL A 146 3.98 12.17 -9.89
N ASP A 147 3.77 11.19 -9.03
CA ASP A 147 2.44 10.71 -8.68
C ASP A 147 1.75 11.67 -7.69
N LYS A 148 0.53 11.32 -7.27
CA LYS A 148 -0.26 12.12 -6.31
C LYS A 148 0.42 12.28 -4.94
N THR A 149 1.42 11.44 -4.64
CA THR A 149 2.19 11.47 -3.41
C THR A 149 3.55 12.17 -3.56
N GLY A 150 3.84 12.71 -4.74
CA GLY A 150 5.06 13.46 -5.04
C GLY A 150 6.25 12.59 -5.48
N PHE A 151 6.06 11.29 -5.71
CA PHE A 151 7.14 10.38 -6.08
C PHE A 151 7.17 10.08 -7.58
N ILE A 152 8.38 9.96 -8.14
CA ILE A 152 8.56 9.55 -9.55
C ILE A 152 8.25 8.06 -9.70
N ARG A 153 7.56 7.70 -10.78
CA ARG A 153 7.22 6.31 -11.12
C ARG A 153 8.47 5.53 -11.55
N VAL A 154 9.07 4.81 -10.59
CA VAL A 154 10.28 3.98 -10.79
C VAL A 154 10.19 3.09 -12.03
N ALA A 155 9.06 2.40 -12.23
CA ALA A 155 8.89 1.50 -13.36
C ALA A 155 9.00 2.20 -14.72
N GLU A 156 8.52 3.44 -14.85
CA GLU A 156 8.56 4.17 -16.12
C GLU A 156 9.98 4.65 -16.44
N VAL A 157 10.69 5.19 -15.44
CA VAL A 157 12.09 5.61 -15.64
C VAL A 157 13.00 4.41 -15.94
N LEU A 158 12.78 3.26 -15.28
CA LEU A 158 13.56 2.05 -15.56
C LEU A 158 13.30 1.48 -16.97
N LYS A 159 12.16 1.77 -17.61
CA LYS A 159 11.94 1.39 -19.02
C LYS A 159 12.90 2.13 -19.96
N LEU A 160 13.30 3.36 -19.63
CA LEU A 160 14.25 4.13 -20.45
C LEU A 160 15.59 3.41 -20.59
N ARG A 161 16.02 2.68 -19.54
CA ARG A 161 17.26 1.89 -19.55
C ARG A 161 17.25 0.72 -20.54
N LYS A 162 16.09 0.36 -21.09
CA LYS A 162 15.99 -0.68 -22.12
C LYS A 162 16.34 -0.16 -23.51
N LEU A 163 16.44 1.16 -23.69
CA LEU A 163 16.79 1.78 -24.95
C LEU A 163 18.31 1.86 -25.06
N GLU A 164 18.87 1.17 -26.04
CA GLU A 164 20.29 1.24 -26.40
C GLU A 164 20.52 2.47 -27.27
N ILE A 165 21.04 3.53 -26.65
CA ILE A 165 21.31 4.83 -27.28
C ILE A 165 22.77 5.18 -26.99
N ASP A 166 23.51 5.53 -28.04
CA ASP A 166 24.96 5.76 -28.00
C ASP A 166 25.38 7.18 -27.58
N ASP A 167 24.43 8.07 -27.29
CA ASP A 167 24.74 9.42 -26.80
C ASP A 167 25.35 9.36 -25.39
N GLU A 168 26.52 9.98 -25.21
CA GLU A 168 27.25 9.97 -23.93
C GLU A 168 26.42 10.51 -22.76
N ARG A 169 25.56 11.51 -23.01
CA ARG A 169 24.67 12.07 -21.98
C ARG A 169 23.58 11.10 -21.60
N TRP A 170 23.03 10.38 -22.59
CA TRP A 170 22.05 9.33 -22.35
C TRP A 170 22.65 8.21 -21.52
N GLN A 171 23.83 7.71 -21.90
CA GLN A 171 24.53 6.66 -21.15
C GLN A 171 24.84 7.11 -19.72
N LYS A 172 25.32 8.33 -19.53
CA LYS A 172 25.56 8.93 -18.21
C LYS A 172 24.27 9.05 -17.39
N ALA A 173 23.16 9.45 -18.01
CA ALA A 173 21.86 9.50 -17.34
C ALA A 173 21.39 8.10 -16.89
N MET A 174 21.60 7.06 -17.71
CA MET A 174 21.24 5.68 -17.34
C MET A 174 22.07 5.16 -16.16
N ILE A 175 23.34 5.56 -16.04
CA ILE A 175 24.18 5.28 -14.87
C ILE A 175 23.60 5.96 -13.63
N ILE A 176 23.32 7.28 -13.71
CA ILE A 176 22.76 8.03 -12.59
C ILE A 176 21.41 7.47 -12.14
N ILE A 177 20.52 7.07 -13.07
CA ILE A 177 19.25 6.41 -12.74
C ILE A 177 19.49 5.14 -11.92
N GLY A 178 20.50 4.35 -12.28
CA GLY A 178 20.87 3.15 -11.54
C GLY A 178 21.34 3.46 -10.11
N GLU A 179 22.18 4.48 -9.95
CA GLU A 179 22.73 4.88 -8.66
C GLU A 179 21.72 5.59 -7.76
N ALA A 180 20.79 6.34 -8.35
CA ALA A 180 19.74 7.06 -7.66
C ALA A 180 18.67 6.13 -7.08
N LEU A 181 18.60 4.86 -7.53
CA LEU A 181 17.60 3.90 -7.08
C LEU A 181 17.93 3.39 -5.67
N GLN A 182 17.02 3.64 -4.73
CA GLN A 182 17.19 3.30 -3.32
C GLN A 182 16.03 2.44 -2.81
N LEU A 183 16.34 1.49 -1.92
CA LEU A 183 15.33 0.76 -1.16
C LEU A 183 14.81 1.67 -0.04
N VAL A 184 13.56 2.11 -0.16
CA VAL A 184 12.94 3.02 0.83
C VAL A 184 12.03 2.30 1.83
N GLY A 185 11.75 1.03 1.60
CA GLY A 185 11.05 0.19 2.57
C GLY A 185 10.71 -1.19 2.01
N THR A 186 10.09 -2.02 2.84
CA THR A 186 9.57 -3.32 2.41
C THR A 186 8.15 -3.46 2.95
N SER A 187 7.20 -3.74 2.06
CA SER A 187 5.84 -4.09 2.43
C SER A 187 5.73 -5.60 2.59
N SER A 188 5.16 -6.06 3.70
CA SER A 188 4.91 -7.47 3.95
C SER A 188 3.42 -7.77 3.92
N TYR A 189 3.05 -8.89 3.30
CA TYR A 189 1.69 -9.33 3.09
C TYR A 189 1.55 -10.78 3.54
N ILE A 190 0.39 -11.10 4.14
CA ILE A 190 -0.06 -12.47 4.38
C ILE A 190 -1.25 -12.71 3.46
N ARG A 191 -1.20 -13.81 2.72
CA ARG A 191 -2.30 -14.27 1.87
C ARG A 191 -2.69 -15.68 2.28
N VAL A 192 -3.98 -15.91 2.46
CA VAL A 192 -4.53 -17.20 2.89
C VAL A 192 -5.41 -17.73 1.78
N TYR A 193 -5.31 -19.03 1.54
CA TYR A 193 -6.06 -19.68 0.48
C TYR A 193 -6.61 -21.04 0.91
N GLU A 194 -7.71 -21.41 0.28
CA GLU A 194 -8.35 -22.71 0.37
C GLU A 194 -8.35 -23.38 -1.01
N ARG A 195 -8.11 -24.69 -1.05
CA ARG A 195 -8.15 -25.51 -2.26
C ARG A 195 -9.58 -25.64 -2.76
N VAL A 196 -9.77 -25.57 -4.08
CA VAL A 196 -11.10 -25.69 -4.70
C VAL A 196 -11.35 -27.17 -5.03
N GLY A 197 -12.12 -27.85 -4.16
CA GLY A 197 -12.38 -29.29 -4.27
C GLY A 197 -11.08 -30.09 -4.37
N ASP A 198 -11.07 -31.11 -5.22
CA ASP A 198 -9.87 -31.95 -5.46
C ASP A 198 -8.93 -31.37 -6.53
N SER A 199 -9.06 -30.08 -6.88
CA SER A 199 -8.23 -29.47 -7.91
C SER A 199 -6.92 -28.91 -7.35
N GLU A 200 -5.97 -28.61 -8.24
CA GLU A 200 -4.74 -27.86 -7.90
C GLU A 200 -4.96 -26.34 -7.79
N LYS A 201 -6.20 -25.88 -7.88
CA LYS A 201 -6.53 -24.45 -7.80
C LYS A 201 -6.82 -24.05 -6.36
N TYR A 202 -6.34 -22.87 -6.00
CA TYR A 202 -6.56 -22.26 -4.69
C TYR A 202 -7.31 -20.95 -4.86
N ARG A 203 -8.36 -20.77 -4.05
CA ARG A 203 -9.13 -19.54 -3.97
C ARG A 203 -8.67 -18.73 -2.75
N PRO A 204 -8.46 -17.42 -2.89
CA PRO A 204 -8.10 -16.59 -1.75
C PRO A 204 -9.27 -16.52 -0.75
N ILE A 205 -8.94 -16.60 0.53
CA ILE A 205 -9.85 -16.23 1.60
C ILE A 205 -9.72 -14.72 1.77
N ALA A 206 -10.74 -13.97 1.34
CA ALA A 206 -10.74 -12.52 1.41
C ALA A 206 -10.78 -12.05 2.87
N LEU A 207 -9.91 -11.09 3.19
CA LEU A 207 -9.83 -10.45 4.51
C LEU A 207 -10.17 -8.95 4.44
N ASP A 208 -10.56 -8.47 3.26
CA ASP A 208 -11.00 -7.11 3.01
C ASP A 208 -12.50 -7.08 2.67
N ILE A 209 -13.17 -5.99 3.05
CA ILE A 209 -14.63 -5.87 2.91
C ILE A 209 -15.13 -5.93 1.46
N ALA A 210 -14.29 -5.56 0.48
CA ALA A 210 -14.66 -5.58 -0.93
C ALA A 210 -14.62 -6.99 -1.53
N GLY A 211 -13.78 -7.88 -0.98
CA GLY A 211 -13.63 -9.26 -1.42
C GLY A 211 -14.51 -10.28 -0.67
N VAL A 212 -15.14 -9.90 0.44
CA VAL A 212 -16.05 -10.79 1.19
C VAL A 212 -17.42 -10.82 0.48
N GLY A 213 -17.96 -12.01 0.21
CA GLY A 213 -19.28 -12.17 -0.40
C GLY A 213 -20.41 -11.73 0.54
N VAL A 214 -21.45 -11.12 -0.02
CA VAL A 214 -22.71 -10.78 0.66
C VAL A 214 -23.78 -11.78 0.28
#